data_AF-A0A9E4N6N7-F1
#
_entry.id   AF-A0A9E4N6N7-F1
#
_cell.length_a   1.000
_cell.length_b   1.000
_cell.length_c   1.000
_cell.angle_alpha   90.00
_cell.angle_beta   90.00
_cell.angle_gamma   90.00
#
_symmetry.space_group_name_H-M   'P 1'
#
loop_
_entity.id
_entity.type
_entity.pdbx_description
1 polymer ?
#
loop_
_entity_poly.entity_id
_entity_poly.type
_entity_poly.pdbx_seq_one_letter_code
_entity_poly.pdbx_strand_id
1 'polypeptide(L)'
;TNPDPEAVRNAMIEGIRTMGIEVLPWSRSVRQWQLRVTWLADRLDDPAWPDLSDQWLYENLESWLTPWLETIQSKQQLQRLDLQAILLARLSWDQQQTLKSLVPTHVTVPSGSKIPLRYSADETPVLAVRLQELFGLNDTPRICQGRVPVMLHLLSPAQRPIQITDDLAGFWQRTYAEVKKELKGRYPKHYWPDNPLLAEATHRAKPRKSGGGG
;
A
#
# COMPACT_ATOMS: atom_id res chain seq x y z
N THR A 1 -35.95 30.27 10.38
CA THR A 1 -36.60 29.15 9.66
C THR A 1 -35.55 28.09 9.46
N ASN A 2 -35.77 26.85 9.91
CA ASN A 2 -34.79 25.78 9.70
C ASN A 2 -34.78 25.45 8.19
N PRO A 3 -33.63 25.40 7.51
CA PRO A 3 -33.59 25.09 6.09
C PRO A 3 -34.09 23.66 5.84
N ASP A 4 -34.72 23.46 4.68
CA ASP A 4 -35.18 22.14 4.22
C ASP A 4 -33.99 21.16 4.17
N PRO A 5 -34.03 20.01 4.89
CA PRO A 5 -32.94 19.04 4.91
C PRO A 5 -32.49 18.57 3.53
N GLU A 6 -33.42 18.48 2.56
CA GLU A 6 -33.10 18.12 1.18
C GLU A 6 -32.32 19.23 0.48
N ALA A 7 -32.73 20.49 0.64
CA ALA A 7 -32.01 21.63 0.10
C ALA A 7 -30.59 21.76 0.69
N VAL A 8 -30.41 21.52 2.01
CA VAL A 8 -29.09 21.52 2.65
C VAL A 8 -28.19 20.44 2.09
N ARG A 9 -28.72 19.23 1.91
CA ARG A 9 -27.98 18.09 1.35
C ARG A 9 -27.54 18.35 -0.10
N ASN A 10 -28.44 18.85 -0.94
CA ASN A 10 -28.14 19.19 -2.32
C ASN A 10 -27.07 20.30 -2.40
N ALA A 11 -27.17 21.31 -1.55
CA ALA A 11 -26.15 22.36 -1.44
C ALA A 11 -24.78 21.80 -0.98
N MET A 12 -24.77 20.80 -0.09
CA MET A 12 -23.53 20.15 0.34
C MET A 12 -22.86 19.38 -0.80
N ILE A 13 -23.64 18.59 -1.57
CA ILE A 13 -23.14 17.86 -2.75
C ILE A 13 -22.57 18.84 -3.78
N GLU A 14 -23.29 19.92 -4.08
CA GLU A 14 -22.83 20.94 -5.03
C GLU A 14 -21.57 21.65 -4.54
N GLY A 15 -21.49 21.92 -3.24
CA GLY A 15 -20.28 22.44 -2.62
C GLY A 15 -19.09 21.50 -2.79
N ILE A 16 -19.30 20.18 -2.64
CA ILE A 16 -18.26 19.18 -2.88
C ILE A 16 -17.87 19.11 -4.36
N ARG A 17 -18.84 19.17 -5.30
CA ARG A 17 -18.54 19.23 -6.75
C ARG A 17 -17.68 20.44 -7.08
N THR A 18 -18.02 21.61 -6.55
CA THR A 18 -17.27 22.86 -6.79
C THR A 18 -15.84 22.80 -6.22
N MET A 19 -15.68 22.21 -5.03
CA MET A 19 -14.38 22.15 -4.34
C MET A 19 -13.52 20.95 -4.73
N GLY A 20 -14.11 19.97 -5.42
CA GLY A 20 -13.50 18.68 -5.72
C GLY A 20 -13.60 17.69 -4.56
N ILE A 21 -13.47 16.39 -4.89
CA ILE A 21 -13.58 15.29 -3.93
C ILE A 21 -12.52 15.32 -2.82
N GLU A 22 -11.41 16.02 -3.05
CA GLU A 22 -10.35 16.25 -2.06
C GLU A 22 -10.81 17.05 -0.82
N VAL A 23 -11.98 17.70 -0.90
CA VAL A 23 -12.58 18.36 0.27
C VAL A 23 -13.09 17.37 1.31
N LEU A 24 -13.22 16.08 1.00
CA LEU A 24 -13.58 15.04 1.96
C LEU A 24 -12.41 14.69 2.88
N PRO A 25 -12.63 14.06 4.06
CA PRO A 25 -11.56 13.79 5.02
C PRO A 25 -10.67 12.61 4.61
N TRP A 26 -9.99 12.74 3.47
CA TRP A 26 -9.02 11.77 2.98
C TRP A 26 -7.80 11.70 3.89
N SER A 27 -7.63 10.54 4.53
CA SER A 27 -6.36 10.21 5.16
C SER A 27 -5.48 9.40 4.20
N ARG A 28 -4.18 9.33 4.52
CA ARG A 28 -3.25 8.45 3.78
C ARG A 28 -3.70 6.99 3.80
N SER A 29 -4.30 6.51 4.89
CA SER A 29 -4.79 5.13 4.96
C SER A 29 -6.04 4.91 4.11
N VAL A 30 -6.95 5.88 4.06
CA VAL A 30 -8.14 5.82 3.18
C VAL A 30 -7.70 5.81 1.72
N ARG A 31 -6.75 6.67 1.34
CA ARG A 31 -6.18 6.70 -0.02
C ARG A 31 -5.50 5.40 -0.41
N GLN A 32 -4.67 4.83 0.47
CA GLN A 32 -4.04 3.53 0.19
C GLN A 32 -5.07 2.39 0.16
N TRP A 33 -6.15 2.46 0.92
CA TRP A 33 -7.23 1.49 0.83
C TRP A 33 -7.98 1.61 -0.50
N GLN A 34 -8.36 2.82 -0.92
CA GLN A 34 -9.02 3.08 -2.20
C GLN A 34 -8.17 2.58 -3.37
N LEU A 35 -6.89 2.92 -3.37
CA LEU A 35 -5.94 2.48 -4.41
C LEU A 35 -5.81 0.95 -4.48
N ARG A 36 -5.95 0.23 -3.35
CA ARG A 36 -5.99 -1.24 -3.38
C ARG A 36 -7.25 -1.77 -4.06
N VAL A 37 -8.39 -1.12 -3.83
CA VAL A 37 -9.66 -1.52 -4.45
C VAL A 37 -9.60 -1.28 -5.95
N THR A 38 -9.22 -0.07 -6.38
CA THR A 38 -9.16 0.29 -7.80
C THR A 38 -8.11 -0.54 -8.54
N TRP A 39 -6.91 -0.68 -7.97
CA TRP A 39 -5.83 -1.47 -8.57
C TRP A 39 -6.23 -2.94 -8.78
N LEU A 40 -7.03 -3.49 -7.88
CA LEU A 40 -7.60 -4.84 -8.04
C LEU A 40 -8.70 -4.85 -9.10
N ALA A 41 -9.64 -3.90 -9.03
CA ALA A 41 -10.75 -3.77 -9.97
C ALA A 41 -10.25 -3.71 -11.42
N ASP A 42 -9.21 -2.90 -11.70
CA ASP A 42 -8.64 -2.75 -13.04
C ASP A 42 -8.03 -4.06 -13.60
N ARG A 43 -7.78 -5.04 -12.73
CA ARG A 43 -7.23 -6.36 -13.08
C ARG A 43 -8.25 -7.48 -12.99
N LEU A 44 -9.41 -7.20 -12.39
CA LEU A 44 -10.54 -8.11 -12.36
C LEU A 44 -11.48 -7.69 -13.50
N ASP A 45 -11.66 -8.56 -14.48
CA ASP A 45 -12.74 -8.39 -15.47
C ASP A 45 -14.09 -8.78 -14.85
N ASP A 46 -14.39 -8.24 -13.66
CA ASP A 46 -15.58 -8.52 -12.86
C ASP A 46 -16.41 -7.25 -12.68
N PRO A 47 -17.53 -7.10 -13.40
CA PRO A 47 -18.38 -5.92 -13.31
C PRO A 47 -19.08 -5.77 -11.95
N ALA A 48 -19.05 -6.80 -11.09
CA ALA A 48 -19.59 -6.69 -9.73
C ALA A 48 -18.66 -5.89 -8.81
N TRP A 49 -17.38 -5.73 -9.17
CA TRP A 49 -16.43 -4.98 -8.35
C TRP A 49 -16.67 -3.47 -8.48
N PRO A 50 -16.78 -2.71 -7.36
CA PRO A 50 -17.08 -1.29 -7.45
C PRO A 50 -15.89 -0.50 -7.99
N ASP A 51 -16.16 0.40 -8.93
CA ASP A 51 -15.25 1.48 -9.30
C ASP A 51 -15.24 2.51 -8.16
N LEU A 52 -14.07 2.72 -7.56
CA LEU A 52 -13.84 3.74 -6.54
C LEU A 52 -12.74 4.71 -6.97
N SER A 53 -12.51 4.87 -8.27
CA SER A 53 -11.61 5.90 -8.79
C SER A 53 -12.09 7.28 -8.39
N ASP A 54 -11.17 8.25 -8.33
CA ASP A 54 -11.53 9.63 -7.99
C ASP A 54 -12.54 10.21 -8.98
N GLN A 55 -12.41 9.85 -10.26
CA GLN A 55 -13.34 10.23 -11.30
C GLN A 55 -14.74 9.67 -11.02
N TRP A 56 -14.86 8.35 -10.80
CA TRP A 56 -16.15 7.73 -10.54
C TRP A 56 -16.80 8.29 -9.27
N LEU A 57 -16.03 8.44 -8.19
CA LEU A 57 -16.56 8.96 -6.92
C LEU A 57 -17.02 10.41 -7.05
N TYR A 58 -16.31 11.22 -7.83
CA TYR A 58 -16.69 12.62 -8.10
C TYR A 58 -17.96 12.73 -8.97
N GLU A 59 -18.06 11.91 -10.03
CA GLU A 59 -19.21 11.92 -10.93
C GLU A 59 -20.48 11.41 -10.22
N ASN A 60 -20.33 10.46 -9.29
CA ASN A 60 -21.42 9.73 -8.65
C ASN A 60 -21.63 10.06 -7.17
N LEU A 61 -21.26 11.27 -6.71
CA LEU A 61 -21.37 11.70 -5.30
C LEU A 61 -22.74 11.37 -4.67
N GLU A 62 -23.82 11.58 -5.41
CA GLU A 62 -25.18 11.37 -4.93
C GLU A 62 -25.46 9.88 -4.60
N SER A 63 -24.82 8.95 -5.31
CA SER A 63 -25.07 7.51 -5.18
C SER A 63 -24.44 6.87 -3.95
N TRP A 64 -23.38 7.48 -3.41
CA TRP A 64 -22.58 6.87 -2.34
C TRP A 64 -22.46 7.76 -1.09
N LEU A 65 -22.51 9.09 -1.25
CA LEU A 65 -22.29 10.02 -0.14
C LEU A 65 -23.59 10.55 0.47
N THR A 66 -24.65 10.73 -0.33
CA THR A 66 -25.97 11.27 0.11
C THR A 66 -26.50 10.67 1.42
N PRO A 67 -26.49 9.33 1.62
CA PRO A 67 -27.03 8.73 2.85
C PRO A 67 -26.26 9.14 4.12
N TRP A 68 -25.02 9.62 3.96
CA TRP A 68 -24.13 10.00 5.07
C TRP A 68 -24.15 11.49 5.38
N LEU A 69 -24.90 12.29 4.60
CA LEU A 69 -24.97 13.75 4.74
C LEU A 69 -26.20 14.24 5.52
N GLU A 70 -27.10 13.35 5.94
CA GLU A 70 -28.39 13.73 6.57
C GLU A 70 -28.24 14.66 7.78
N THR A 71 -27.16 14.51 8.55
CA THR A 71 -26.87 15.31 9.75
C THR A 71 -25.76 16.35 9.56
N ILE A 72 -25.23 16.47 8.33
CA ILE A 72 -24.07 17.31 8.02
C ILE A 72 -24.53 18.64 7.44
N GLN A 73 -24.27 19.71 8.17
CA GLN A 73 -24.71 21.07 7.82
C GLN A 73 -23.55 22.05 7.59
N SER A 74 -22.31 21.59 7.73
CA SER A 74 -21.13 22.43 7.60
C SER A 74 -19.91 21.66 7.09
N LYS A 75 -18.96 22.39 6.48
CA LYS A 75 -17.66 21.83 6.09
C LYS A 75 -16.91 21.22 7.28
N GLN A 76 -17.01 21.80 8.47
CA GLN A 76 -16.36 21.26 9.66
C GLN A 76 -16.94 19.90 10.07
N GLN A 77 -18.25 19.70 9.93
CA GLN A 77 -18.88 18.40 10.15
C GLN A 77 -18.54 17.41 9.03
N LEU A 78 -18.46 17.87 7.77
CA LEU A 78 -18.02 17.06 6.64
C LEU A 78 -16.62 16.43 6.89
N GLN A 79 -15.70 17.19 7.49
CA GLN A 79 -14.38 16.70 7.88
C GLN A 79 -14.39 15.61 8.97
N ARG A 80 -15.52 15.38 9.64
CA ARG A 80 -15.67 14.35 10.68
C ARG A 80 -16.26 13.05 10.15
N LEU A 81 -16.59 12.97 8.86
CA LEU A 81 -17.08 11.75 8.25
C LEU A 81 -16.04 10.64 8.36
N ASP A 82 -16.49 9.43 8.71
CA ASP A 82 -15.67 8.23 8.57
C ASP A 82 -15.68 7.81 7.09
N LEU A 83 -14.88 8.49 6.29
CA LEU A 83 -14.78 8.24 4.86
C LEU A 83 -14.37 6.79 4.55
N GLN A 84 -13.58 6.17 5.42
CA GLN A 84 -13.20 4.78 5.23
C GLN A 84 -14.40 3.85 5.37
N ALA A 85 -15.23 4.03 6.40
CA ALA A 85 -16.45 3.23 6.57
C ALA A 85 -17.43 3.43 5.40
N ILE A 86 -17.58 4.67 4.94
CA ILE A 86 -18.46 5.02 3.81
C ILE A 86 -18.04 4.29 2.54
N LEU A 87 -16.75 4.36 2.18
CA LEU A 87 -16.24 3.68 0.98
C LEU A 87 -16.24 2.15 1.15
N LEU A 88 -15.95 1.64 2.34
CA LEU A 88 -15.99 0.22 2.65
C LEU A 88 -17.40 -0.37 2.46
N ALA A 89 -18.45 0.40 2.76
CA ALA A 89 -19.84 0.00 2.56
C ALA A 89 -20.21 -0.22 1.08
N ARG A 90 -19.33 0.18 0.14
CA ARG A 90 -19.49 -0.11 -1.29
C ARG A 90 -19.04 -1.51 -1.68
N LEU A 91 -18.30 -2.22 -0.83
CA LEU A 91 -17.87 -3.59 -1.07
C LEU A 91 -18.73 -4.56 -0.27
N SER A 92 -19.16 -5.64 -0.92
CA SER A 92 -19.74 -6.79 -0.22
C SER A 92 -18.71 -7.42 0.72
N TRP A 93 -19.17 -8.21 1.69
CA TRP A 93 -18.27 -8.89 2.61
C TRP A 93 -17.27 -9.79 1.89
N ASP A 94 -17.71 -10.52 0.86
CA ASP A 94 -16.85 -11.38 0.03
C ASP A 94 -15.80 -10.57 -0.73
N GLN A 95 -16.17 -9.41 -1.29
CA GLN A 95 -15.22 -8.50 -1.94
C GLN A 95 -14.18 -7.98 -0.94
N GLN A 96 -14.58 -7.67 0.29
CA GLN A 96 -13.64 -7.25 1.34
C GLN A 96 -12.65 -8.36 1.71
N GLN A 97 -13.08 -9.62 1.76
CA GLN A 97 -12.16 -10.75 2.01
C GLN A 97 -11.23 -10.98 0.82
N THR A 98 -11.76 -10.94 -0.40
CA THR A 98 -10.98 -11.06 -1.64
C THR A 98 -9.91 -9.96 -1.72
N LEU A 99 -10.25 -8.71 -1.42
CA LEU A 99 -9.29 -7.60 -1.37
C LEU A 99 -8.16 -7.86 -0.35
N LYS A 100 -8.50 -8.34 0.86
CA LYS A 100 -7.50 -8.65 1.90
C LYS A 100 -6.55 -9.77 1.47
N SER A 101 -7.06 -10.78 0.77
CA SER A 101 -6.31 -11.96 0.32
C SER A 101 -5.42 -11.65 -0.89
N LEU A 102 -5.99 -11.04 -1.93
CA LEU A 102 -5.29 -10.82 -3.20
C LEU A 102 -4.34 -9.63 -3.14
N VAL A 103 -4.72 -8.59 -2.40
CA VAL A 103 -4.05 -7.27 -2.44
C VAL A 103 -3.75 -6.81 -1.02
N PRO A 104 -2.80 -7.47 -0.32
CA PRO A 104 -2.55 -7.26 1.10
C PRO A 104 -1.97 -5.87 1.40
N THR A 105 -2.09 -5.42 2.65
CA THR A 105 -1.48 -4.14 3.07
C THR A 105 0.02 -4.26 3.35
N HIS A 106 0.51 -5.46 3.68
CA HIS A 106 1.89 -5.72 4.06
C HIS A 106 2.35 -7.06 3.49
N VAL A 107 3.66 -7.18 3.29
CA VAL A 107 4.36 -8.44 3.00
C VAL A 107 5.28 -8.76 4.17
N THR A 108 5.23 -10.00 4.65
CA THR A 108 6.21 -10.50 5.61
C THR A 108 7.46 -10.93 4.85
N VAL A 109 8.62 -10.37 5.19
CA VAL A 109 9.91 -10.70 4.57
C VAL A 109 10.70 -11.67 5.47
N PRO A 110 11.78 -12.34 4.99
CA PRO A 110 12.47 -13.38 5.76
C PRO A 110 12.98 -12.95 7.13
N SER A 111 13.26 -11.66 7.34
CA SER A 111 13.61 -11.13 8.67
C SER A 111 12.49 -11.26 9.73
N GLY A 112 11.28 -11.64 9.31
CA GLY A 112 10.05 -11.65 10.10
C GLY A 112 9.32 -10.31 10.12
N SER A 113 9.91 -9.25 9.55
CA SER A 113 9.28 -7.93 9.51
C SER A 113 8.11 -7.88 8.53
N LYS A 114 7.05 -7.16 8.91
CA LYS A 114 5.90 -6.86 8.06
C LYS A 114 6.11 -5.50 7.39
N ILE A 115 6.43 -5.51 6.11
CA ILE A 115 6.76 -4.30 5.34
C ILE A 115 5.51 -3.84 4.59
N PRO A 116 5.11 -2.56 4.71
CA PRO A 116 3.92 -2.06 4.03
C PRO A 116 4.12 -2.03 2.51
N LEU A 117 3.10 -2.45 1.78
CA LEU A 117 2.99 -2.23 0.34
C LEU A 117 2.39 -0.86 0.08
N ARG A 118 2.97 -0.15 -0.88
CA ARG A 118 2.41 1.11 -1.40
C ARG A 118 1.79 0.86 -2.75
N TYR A 119 0.52 1.20 -2.87
CA TYR A 119 -0.25 1.12 -4.09
C TYR A 119 -0.34 2.49 -4.76
N SER A 120 -0.41 2.47 -6.08
CA SER A 120 -0.68 3.59 -7.01
C SER A 120 -1.62 3.06 -8.11
N ALA A 121 -2.34 3.93 -8.80
CA ALA A 121 -3.44 3.54 -9.70
C ALA A 121 -2.99 2.55 -10.79
N ASP A 122 -1.86 2.82 -11.45
CA ASP A 122 -1.46 2.07 -12.65
C ASP A 122 -0.11 1.35 -12.52
N GLU A 123 0.57 1.46 -11.38
CA GLU A 123 1.91 0.88 -11.23
C GLU A 123 1.90 -0.39 -10.40
N THR A 124 2.98 -1.15 -10.51
CA THR A 124 3.24 -2.30 -9.65
C THR A 124 3.39 -1.86 -8.20
N PRO A 125 2.72 -2.51 -7.23
CA PRO A 125 2.82 -2.15 -5.82
C PRO A 125 4.26 -2.20 -5.32
N VAL A 126 4.66 -1.14 -4.62
CA VAL A 126 6.04 -0.94 -4.18
C VAL A 126 6.25 -1.48 -2.78
N LEU A 127 7.24 -2.35 -2.63
CA LEU A 127 7.77 -2.81 -1.36
C LEU A 127 9.12 -2.14 -1.09
N ALA A 128 9.11 -1.09 -0.26
CA ALA A 128 10.33 -0.41 0.15
C ALA A 128 10.94 -1.09 1.36
N VAL A 129 12.03 -1.83 1.16
CA VAL A 129 12.58 -2.77 2.14
C VAL A 129 14.09 -2.66 2.20
N ARG A 130 14.66 -2.77 3.42
CA ARG A 130 16.11 -2.81 3.56
C ARG A 130 16.65 -4.10 2.99
N LEU A 131 17.76 -4.01 2.26
CA LEU A 131 18.39 -5.13 1.58
C LEU A 131 18.64 -6.33 2.51
N GLN A 132 19.07 -6.07 3.74
CA GLN A 132 19.40 -7.09 4.75
C GLN A 132 18.20 -7.92 5.19
N GLU A 133 16.98 -7.42 5.00
CA GLU A 133 15.76 -8.12 5.38
C GLU A 133 15.31 -9.15 4.34
N LEU A 134 15.91 -9.11 3.15
CA LEU A 134 15.66 -10.03 2.04
C LEU A 134 16.73 -11.12 1.90
N PHE A 135 17.77 -11.15 2.73
CA PHE A 135 18.73 -12.26 2.68
C PHE A 135 18.03 -13.60 2.88
N GLY A 136 18.50 -14.63 2.16
CA GLY A 136 17.84 -15.92 2.10
C GLY A 136 16.61 -15.99 1.20
N LEU A 137 16.12 -14.86 0.66
CA LEU A 137 15.03 -14.85 -0.31
C LEU A 137 15.57 -14.93 -1.74
N ASN A 138 15.20 -16.00 -2.45
CA ASN A 138 15.63 -16.21 -3.84
C ASN A 138 14.82 -15.34 -4.82
N ASP A 139 13.50 -15.38 -4.71
CA ASP A 139 12.58 -14.81 -5.69
C ASP A 139 11.88 -13.54 -5.18
N THR A 140 11.48 -12.67 -6.10
CA THR A 140 10.69 -11.47 -5.78
C THR A 140 9.36 -11.87 -5.12
N PRO A 141 8.98 -11.27 -3.98
CA PRO A 141 7.66 -11.49 -3.39
C PRO A 141 6.54 -11.18 -4.39
N ARG A 142 5.48 -11.99 -4.37
CA ARG A 142 4.35 -11.87 -5.29
C ARG A 142 3.03 -11.76 -4.52
N ILE A 143 2.12 -10.92 -5.02
CA ILE A 143 0.73 -10.79 -4.56
C ILE A 143 -0.22 -11.43 -5.59
N CYS A 144 -1.53 -11.29 -5.39
CA CYS A 144 -2.56 -11.89 -6.26
C CYS A 144 -2.35 -13.39 -6.44
N GLN A 145 -2.17 -14.12 -5.33
CA GLN A 145 -1.90 -15.56 -5.32
C GLN A 145 -0.67 -15.95 -6.17
N GLY A 146 0.40 -15.16 -6.07
CA GLY A 146 1.66 -15.46 -6.75
C GLY A 146 1.73 -15.01 -8.21
N ARG A 147 0.74 -14.25 -8.71
CA ARG A 147 0.72 -13.83 -10.11
C ARG A 147 1.53 -12.55 -10.35
N VAL A 148 1.44 -11.58 -9.44
CA VAL A 148 2.00 -10.24 -9.65
C VAL A 148 3.22 -10.03 -8.75
N PRO A 149 4.44 -9.84 -9.29
CA PRO A 149 5.60 -9.46 -8.48
C PRO A 149 5.43 -8.05 -7.93
N VAL A 150 5.97 -7.80 -6.74
CA VAL A 150 6.06 -6.45 -6.18
C VAL A 150 7.30 -5.75 -6.71
N MET A 151 7.24 -4.43 -6.84
CA MET A 151 8.40 -3.62 -7.18
C MET A 151 9.23 -3.40 -5.91
N LEU A 152 10.44 -3.95 -5.86
CA LEU A 152 11.34 -3.79 -4.72
C LEU A 152 12.08 -2.47 -4.82
N HIS A 153 11.86 -1.59 -3.86
CA HIS A 153 12.75 -0.45 -3.62
C HIS A 153 13.73 -0.89 -2.53
N LEU A 154 14.90 -1.37 -2.94
CA LEU A 154 15.94 -1.86 -2.04
C LEU A 154 16.62 -0.68 -1.34
N LEU A 155 16.59 -0.71 -0.01
CA LEU A 155 17.07 0.37 0.85
C LEU A 155 18.33 -0.01 1.61
N SER A 156 19.17 0.98 1.85
CA SER A 156 20.31 0.91 2.77
C SER A 156 19.87 0.89 4.23
N PRO A 157 20.78 0.64 5.19
CA PRO A 157 20.46 0.70 6.62
C PRO A 157 19.86 2.03 7.06
N ALA A 158 20.26 3.13 6.42
CA ALA A 158 19.74 4.48 6.66
C ALA A 158 18.48 4.81 5.85
N GLN A 159 17.76 3.81 5.32
CA GLN A 159 16.52 3.97 4.55
C GLN A 159 16.68 4.80 3.26
N ARG A 160 17.90 4.87 2.71
CA ARG A 160 18.16 5.52 1.40
C ARG A 160 18.01 4.50 0.26
N PRO A 161 17.38 4.86 -0.86
CA PRO A 161 17.30 4.00 -2.05
C PRO A 161 18.69 3.58 -2.53
N ILE A 162 18.81 2.32 -2.92
CA ILE A 162 20.02 1.74 -3.54
C ILE A 162 19.69 1.27 -4.95
N GLN A 163 18.65 0.46 -5.08
CA GLN A 163 18.26 -0.18 -6.33
C GLN A 163 16.74 -0.34 -6.37
N ILE A 164 16.18 -0.22 -7.56
CA ILE A 164 14.80 -0.58 -7.85
C ILE A 164 14.84 -1.83 -8.75
N THR A 165 14.06 -2.86 -8.42
CA THR A 165 13.99 -4.10 -9.21
C THR A 165 12.68 -4.84 -8.96
N ASP A 166 12.15 -5.50 -9.99
CA ASP A 166 11.12 -6.53 -9.90
C ASP A 166 11.69 -7.96 -10.08
N ASP A 167 13.00 -8.07 -10.36
CA ASP A 167 13.78 -9.30 -10.49
C ASP A 167 14.83 -9.38 -9.36
N LEU A 168 14.44 -9.93 -8.21
CA LEU A 168 15.34 -10.10 -7.06
C LEU A 168 16.42 -11.16 -7.35
N ALA A 169 16.07 -12.24 -8.05
CA ALA A 169 17.00 -13.31 -8.38
C ALA A 169 18.14 -12.78 -9.26
N GLY A 170 17.81 -12.01 -10.29
CA GLY A 170 18.80 -11.35 -11.14
C GLY A 170 19.60 -10.27 -10.42
N PHE A 171 18.98 -9.53 -9.49
CA PHE A 171 19.71 -8.60 -8.63
C PHE A 171 20.82 -9.31 -7.85
N TRP A 172 20.52 -10.47 -7.23
CA TRP A 172 21.53 -11.24 -6.49
C TRP A 172 22.67 -11.73 -7.38
N GLN A 173 22.34 -12.20 -8.58
CA GLN A 173 23.33 -12.77 -9.51
C GLN A 173 24.24 -11.71 -10.14
N ARG A 174 23.70 -10.54 -10.47
CA ARG A 174 24.39 -9.57 -11.33
C ARG A 174 24.79 -8.26 -10.62
N THR A 175 23.99 -7.81 -9.66
CA THR A 175 24.10 -6.42 -9.13
C THR A 175 24.60 -6.38 -7.69
N TYR A 176 24.27 -7.39 -6.89
CA TYR A 176 24.56 -7.39 -5.45
C TYR A 176 26.06 -7.22 -5.12
N ALA A 177 26.96 -7.82 -5.91
CA ALA A 177 28.40 -7.77 -5.65
C ALA A 177 28.96 -6.33 -5.67
N GLU A 178 28.45 -5.48 -6.55
CA GLU A 178 28.85 -4.07 -6.65
C GLU A 178 28.23 -3.24 -5.52
N VAL A 179 26.91 -3.40 -5.33
CA VAL A 179 26.17 -2.76 -4.22
C VAL A 179 26.81 -3.09 -2.87
N LYS A 180 27.22 -4.34 -2.67
CA LYS A 180 27.92 -4.78 -1.45
C LYS A 180 29.21 -4.01 -1.22
N LYS A 181 30.04 -3.77 -2.24
CA LYS A 181 31.31 -3.05 -2.09
C LYS A 181 31.06 -1.63 -1.61
N GLU A 182 30.09 -0.93 -2.20
CA GLU A 182 29.69 0.42 -1.79
C GLU A 182 29.16 0.44 -0.35
N LEU A 183 28.20 -0.45 -0.04
CA LEU A 183 27.56 -0.50 1.27
C LEU A 183 28.51 -0.92 2.38
N LYS A 184 29.48 -1.79 2.12
CA LYS A 184 30.51 -2.17 3.09
C LYS A 184 31.39 -0.98 3.47
N GLY A 185 31.70 -0.09 2.52
CA GLY A 185 32.42 1.15 2.79
C GLY A 185 31.61 2.14 3.61
N ARG A 186 30.34 2.39 3.25
CA ARG A 186 29.47 3.36 3.95
C ARG A 186 28.93 2.86 5.29
N TYR A 187 28.70 1.55 5.42
CA TYR A 187 28.07 0.91 6.58
C TYR A 187 28.90 -0.30 7.06
N PRO A 188 30.14 -0.10 7.54
CA PRO A 188 31.07 -1.19 7.86
C PRO A 188 30.65 -2.05 9.06
N LYS A 189 29.76 -1.53 9.93
CA LYS A 189 29.25 -2.26 11.11
C LYS A 189 28.11 -3.25 10.77
N HIS A 190 27.57 -3.19 9.55
CA HIS A 190 26.47 -4.05 9.11
C HIS A 190 26.95 -5.35 8.47
N TYR A 191 26.11 -6.37 8.52
CA TYR A 191 26.38 -7.66 7.90
C TYR A 191 26.13 -7.62 6.39
N TRP A 192 27.17 -7.95 5.62
CA TRP A 192 27.16 -7.98 4.16
C TRP A 192 27.75 -9.32 3.66
N PRO A 193 26.93 -10.38 3.55
CA PRO A 193 27.39 -11.73 3.21
C PRO A 193 28.00 -11.81 1.82
N ASP A 194 28.94 -12.73 1.61
CA ASP A 194 29.41 -13.08 0.25
C ASP A 194 28.33 -13.81 -0.53
N ASN A 195 27.61 -14.73 0.12
CA ASN A 195 26.44 -15.39 -0.45
C ASN A 195 25.15 -14.89 0.24
N PRO A 196 24.37 -13.98 -0.38
CA PRO A 196 23.15 -13.45 0.21
C PRO A 196 22.01 -14.48 0.26
N LEU A 197 22.05 -15.54 -0.55
CA LEU A 197 21.02 -16.58 -0.61
C LEU A 197 21.09 -17.58 0.54
N LEU A 198 22.25 -17.71 1.19
CA LEU A 198 22.45 -18.57 2.36
C LEU A 198 22.53 -17.77 3.68
N ALA A 199 22.39 -16.45 3.60
CA ALA A 199 22.52 -15.59 4.76
C ALA A 199 21.19 -15.45 5.50
N GLU A 200 21.26 -15.46 6.83
CA GLU A 200 20.12 -15.19 7.68
C GLU A 200 19.72 -13.70 7.56
N ALA A 201 18.45 -13.45 7.19
CA ALA A 201 17.91 -12.11 7.16
C ALA A 201 17.87 -11.47 8.54
N THR A 202 18.10 -10.16 8.59
CA THR A 202 18.03 -9.43 9.85
C THR A 202 17.52 -8.02 9.67
N HIS A 203 16.69 -7.58 10.61
CA HIS A 203 16.30 -6.18 10.74
C HIS A 203 17.31 -5.36 11.58
N ARG A 204 18.35 -6.01 12.12
CA ARG A 204 19.33 -5.41 13.06
C ARG A 204 20.68 -5.20 12.39
N ALA A 205 21.49 -4.30 12.94
CA ALA A 205 22.83 -4.03 12.41
C ALA A 205 23.79 -5.22 12.54
N LYS A 206 23.61 -6.06 13.57
CA LYS A 206 24.33 -7.33 13.75
C LYS A 206 23.34 -8.45 14.04
N PRO A 207 23.38 -9.57 13.29
CA PRO A 207 22.64 -10.78 13.65
C PRO A 207 23.16 -11.32 14.99
N ARG A 208 22.27 -11.88 15.82
CA ARG A 208 22.72 -12.68 16.98
C ARG A 208 23.32 -13.94 16.38
N LYS A 209 24.55 -14.32 16.74
CA LYS A 209 25.00 -15.70 16.45
C LYS A 209 23.95 -16.62 17.06
N SER A 210 23.26 -17.40 16.23
CA SER A 210 22.50 -18.55 16.71
C SER A 210 23.49 -19.36 17.54
N GLY A 211 23.24 -19.39 18.86
CA GLY A 211 24.12 -20.08 19.79
C GLY A 211 24.05 -21.56 19.47
N GLY A 212 25.07 -22.08 18.79
CA GLY A 212 25.42 -23.48 18.95
C GLY A 212 25.91 -23.66 20.38
N GLY A 213 25.16 -24.41 21.18
CA GLY A 213 25.53 -24.73 22.55
C GLY A 213 24.37 -25.36 23.31
N GLY A 214 24.43 -26.68 23.45
CA GLY A 214 23.54 -27.51 24.27
C GLY A 214 23.12 -28.78 23.56
#